data_AF-A8IHD3-F1
#
_entry.id   AF-A8IHD3-F1
#
_cell.length_a   1.000
_cell.length_b   1.000
_cell.length_c   1.000
_cell.angle_alpha   90.00
_cell.angle_beta   90.00
_cell.angle_gamma   90.00
#
_symmetry.space_group_name_H-M   'P 1'
#
loop_
_entity.id
_entity.type
_entity.pdbx_description
1 polymer ?
#
loop_
_entity_poly.entity_id
_entity_poly.type
_entity_poly.pdbx_seq_one_letter_code
_entity_poly.pdbx_strand_id
1 'polypeptide(L)' 'MEFDPALSFSDNLARFRAEAERIDADCARILFDNLALLAREGDATRTRQAVQEFNRAVLAALDGLPEGPAA' A
#
# COMPACT_ATOMS: atom_id res chain seq x y z
N MET A 1 4.12 -13.14 -7.30
CA MET A 1 5.24 -12.62 -8.10
C MET A 1 6.45 -12.47 -7.21
N GLU A 2 7.63 -12.79 -7.73
CA GLU A 2 8.90 -12.60 -7.03
C GLU A 2 9.58 -11.29 -7.45
N PHE A 3 10.36 -10.70 -6.54
CA PHE A 3 11.18 -9.52 -6.79
C PHE A 3 12.28 -9.87 -7.78
N ASP A 4 12.46 -9.02 -8.80
CA ASP A 4 13.50 -9.19 -9.81
C ASP A 4 14.63 -8.17 -9.57
N PRO A 5 15.82 -8.62 -9.13
CA PRO A 5 16.94 -7.72 -8.86
C PRO A 5 17.55 -7.09 -10.12
N ALA A 6 17.20 -7.56 -11.32
CA ALA A 6 17.65 -6.95 -12.58
C ALA A 6 16.80 -5.73 -12.98
N LEU A 7 15.62 -5.56 -12.37
CA LEU A 7 14.73 -4.44 -12.63
C LEU A 7 14.92 -3.30 -11.62
N SER A 8 14.55 -2.09 -12.01
CA SER A 8 14.53 -0.98 -11.07
C SER A 8 13.51 -1.21 -9.96
N PHE A 9 13.66 -0.50 -8.83
CA PHE A 9 12.66 -0.51 -7.78
C PHE A 9 11.27 -0.07 -8.30
N SER A 10 11.24 0.94 -9.17
CA SER A 10 10.00 1.44 -9.78
C SER A 10 9.32 0.38 -10.64
N ASP A 11 10.08 -0.41 -11.40
CA ASP A 11 9.54 -1.47 -12.24
C ASP A 11 8.97 -2.62 -11.40
N ASN A 12 9.70 -3.02 -10.35
CA ASN A 12 9.20 -4.01 -9.38
C ASN A 12 7.93 -3.52 -8.67
N LEU A 13 7.87 -2.23 -8.33
CA LEU A 13 6.71 -1.62 -7.70
C LEU A 13 5.50 -1.58 -8.64
N ALA A 14 5.70 -1.24 -9.92
CA ALA A 14 4.66 -1.26 -10.94
C ALA A 14 4.12 -2.67 -11.18
N ARG A 15 5.01 -3.67 -11.26
CA ARG A 15 4.63 -5.07 -11.30
C ARG A 15 3.80 -5.43 -10.06
N PHE A 16 4.24 -5.01 -8.87
CA PHE A 16 3.55 -5.36 -7.62
C PHE A 16 2.14 -4.79 -7.59
N ARG A 17 1.99 -3.56 -8.08
CA ARG A 17 0.69 -2.91 -8.25
C ARG A 17 -0.26 -3.72 -9.13
N ALA A 18 0.21 -4.18 -10.28
CA ALA A 18 -0.61 -4.97 -11.20
C ALA A 18 -1.09 -6.29 -10.55
N GLU A 19 -0.24 -6.98 -9.77
CA GLU A 19 -0.67 -8.19 -9.06
C GLU A 19 -1.63 -7.90 -7.91
N ALA A 20 -1.42 -6.82 -7.16
CA ALA A 20 -2.34 -6.41 -6.10
C ALA A 20 -3.72 -6.06 -6.67
N GLU A 21 -3.76 -5.28 -7.76
CA GLU A 21 -4.99 -4.92 -8.48
C GLU A 21 -5.74 -6.16 -9.00
N ARG A 22 -5.01 -7.21 -9.39
CA ARG A 22 -5.60 -8.50 -9.82
C ARG A 22 -6.23 -9.29 -8.67
N ILE A 23 -5.73 -9.12 -7.44
CA ILE A 23 -6.27 -9.79 -6.25
C ILE A 23 -7.52 -9.06 -5.76
N ASP A 24 -7.40 -7.74 -5.54
CA ASP A 24 -8.49 -6.89 -5.09
C ASP A 24 -8.17 -5.43 -5.45
N ALA A 25 -8.96 -4.86 -6.36
CA ALA A 25 -8.71 -3.53 -6.90
C ALA A 25 -8.91 -2.42 -5.86
N ASP A 26 -9.84 -2.60 -4.91
CA ASP A 26 -10.12 -1.60 -3.87
C ASP A 26 -9.01 -1.59 -2.83
N CYS A 27 -8.59 -2.77 -2.36
CA CYS A 27 -7.47 -2.91 -1.45
C CYS A 27 -6.15 -2.45 -2.09
N ALA A 28 -5.93 -2.75 -3.36
CA ALA A 28 -4.77 -2.26 -4.09
C ALA A 28 -4.76 -0.72 -4.15
N ARG A 29 -5.87 -0.11 -4.55
CA ARG A 29 -6.00 1.36 -4.55
C ARG A 29 -5.68 1.95 -3.18
N ILE A 30 -6.29 1.43 -2.11
CA ILE A 30 -6.03 1.90 -0.74
C ILE A 30 -4.54 1.78 -0.38
N LEU A 31 -3.90 0.65 -0.68
CA LEU A 31 -2.48 0.44 -0.40
C LEU A 31 -1.60 1.48 -1.12
N PHE A 32 -1.80 1.66 -2.43
CA PHE A 32 -0.94 2.51 -3.24
C PHE A 32 -1.19 4.01 -3.03
N ASP A 33 -2.42 4.42 -2.69
CA ASP A 33 -2.74 5.80 -2.33
C ASP A 33 -2.02 6.23 -1.03
N ASN A 34 -1.72 5.28 -0.14
CA ASN A 34 -1.13 5.54 1.17
C ASN A 34 0.38 5.22 1.25
N LEU A 35 0.95 4.52 0.27
CA LEU A 35 2.33 4.01 0.33
C LEU A 35 3.38 5.12 0.52
N ALA A 36 3.13 6.32 -0.01
CA ALA A 36 4.02 7.47 0.14
C ALA A 36 4.23 7.91 1.60
N LEU A 37 3.31 7.59 2.51
CA LEU A 37 3.45 7.88 3.95
C LEU A 37 4.65 7.15 4.55
N LEU A 38 5.06 6.02 3.96
CA LEU A 38 6.20 5.21 4.42
C LEU A 38 7.54 5.70 3.85
N ALA A 39 7.56 6.58 2.85
CA ALA A 39 8.78 7.00 2.14
C ALA A 39 9.62 8.05 2.90
N ARG A 40 9.46 8.17 4.23
CA ARG A 40 10.20 9.15 5.03
C ARG A 40 11.61 8.66 5.36
N GLU A 41 12.61 9.43 4.97
CA GLU A 41 13.98 9.28 5.48
C GLU A 41 14.05 9.77 6.95
N GLY A 42 14.52 8.91 7.86
CA GLY A 42 14.57 9.27 9.28
C GLY A 42 15.02 8.14 10.21
N ASP A 43 15.20 8.50 11.48
CA ASP A 43 15.49 7.55 12.56
C ASP A 43 14.32 6.61 12.88
N ALA A 44 14.57 5.59 13.69
CA ALA A 44 13.59 4.56 14.07
C ALA A 44 12.30 5.10 14.73
N THR A 45 12.34 6.28 15.36
CA THR A 45 11.14 6.91 15.94
C THR A 45 10.28 7.52 14.84
N ARG A 46 10.88 8.17 13.84
CA ARG A 46 10.15 8.66 12.66
C ARG A 46 9.58 7.53 11.82
N THR A 47 10.29 6.40 11.70
CA THR A 47 9.74 5.20 11.04
C THR A 47 8.49 4.68 11.74
N ARG A 48 8.48 4.62 13.07
CA ARG A 48 7.29 4.19 13.83
C ARG A 48 6.10 5.14 13.64
N GLN A 49 6.35 6.44 13.62
CA GLN A 49 5.29 7.43 13.35
C GLN A 49 4.74 7.28 11.93
N ALA A 50 5.60 7.13 10.92
CA ALA A 50 5.18 6.90 9.53
C ALA A 50 4.32 5.64 9.39
N VAL A 51 4.68 4.54 10.07
CA VAL A 51 3.89 3.31 10.09
C VAL A 51 2.53 3.52 10.78
N GLN A 52 2.47 4.28 11.88
CA GLN A 52 1.21 4.61 12.54
C GLN A 52 0.29 5.48 11.67
N GLU A 53 0.86 6.49 10.99
CA GLU A 53 0.15 7.33 10.04
C GLU A 53 -0.42 6.50 8.89
N PHE A 54 0.40 5.63 8.29
CA PHE A 54 0.00 4.70 7.24
C PHE A 54 -1.15 3.79 7.69
N ASN A 55 -1.01 3.11 8.82
CA ASN A 55 -2.03 2.19 9.32
C ASN A 55 -3.36 2.90 9.59
N ARG A 56 -3.32 4.12 10.14
CA ARG A 56 -4.53 4.92 10.39
C ARG A 56 -5.22 5.32 9.08
N ALA A 57 -4.46 5.73 8.07
CA ALA A 57 -5.01 6.13 6.79
C ALA A 57 -5.61 4.94 6.01
N VAL A 58 -4.94 3.79 6.04
CA VAL A 58 -5.47 2.52 5.49
C VAL A 58 -6.75 2.10 6.20
N LEU A 59 -6.78 2.11 7.54
CA LEU A 59 -7.99 1.73 8.29
C LEU A 59 -9.17 2.64 7.96
N ALA A 60 -8.95 3.97 7.94
CA ALA A 60 -10.00 4.91 7.58
C ALA A 60 -10.53 4.72 6.15
N ALA A 61 -9.65 4.36 5.21
CA ALA A 61 -10.06 4.07 3.84
C ALA A 61 -10.84 2.75 3.72
N LEU A 62 -10.46 1.73 4.49
CA LEU A 62 -11.20 0.46 4.58
C LEU A 62 -12.59 0.65 5.19
N ASP A 63 -12.71 1.42 6.28
CA ASP A 63 -13.98 1.73 6.93
C ASP A 63 -14.93 2.53 6.01
N GLY A 64 -14.37 3.25 5.03
CA GLY A 64 -15.11 4.01 4.02
C GLY A 64 -15.49 3.22 2.78
N LEU A 65 -15.05 1.96 2.65
CA LEU A 65 -15.50 1.11 1.54
C LEU A 65 -16.99 0.80 1.69
N PRO A 66 -17.76 0.88 0.61
CA PRO A 66 -19.15 0.41 0.65
C PRO A 66 -19.14 -1.07 1.03
N GLU A 67 -20.01 -1.49 1.95
CA GLU A 67 -20.22 -2.91 2.16
C GLU A 67 -20.63 -3.53 0.81
N GLY A 68 -19.82 -4.48 0.35
CA GLY A 68 -20.17 -5.28 -0.83
C GLY A 68 -21.51 -5.99 -0.63
N PRO A 69 -22.17 -6.46 -1.70
CA PRO A 69 -23.44 -7.15 -1.54
C PRO A 69 -23.27 -8.29 -0.54
N ALA A 70 -24.10 -8.29 0.51
CA ALA A 70 -24.22 -9.42 1.42
C ALA A 70 -24.43 -10.67 0.57
N ALA A 71 -23.45 -11.58 0.62
CA ALA A 71 -23.53 -12.87 -0.05
C ALA A 71 -24.72 -13.69 0.47
#